data_AF-A0A952E191-F1
#
_entry.id   AF-A0A952E191-F1
#
_cell.length_a   1.000
_cell.length_b   1.000
_cell.length_c   1.000
_cell.angle_alpha   90.00
_cell.angle_beta   90.00
_cell.angle_gamma   90.00
#
_symmetry.space_group_name_H-M   'P 1'
#
loop_
_entity.id
_entity.type
_entity.pdbx_description
1 polymer ?
#
loop_
_entity_poly.entity_id
_entity_poly.type
_entity_poly.pdbx_seq_one_letter_code
_entity_poly.pdbx_strand_id
1 'polypeptide(L)'
;ATLVGIAADSSSPICPSGSPLSCSLPLVWRAEAETTTSYRVFVHLVDEAGNLLAQSDAIPANWTRPTTGWLPDEYVTDTHSIAMPEESLAGPLSLRIGLYDPDSGARLTTGDGDFATVPFANTP
;
A
#
# COMPACT_ATOMS: atom_id res chain seq x y z
N ALA A 1 17.75 -2.76 -2.04
CA ALA A 1 16.50 -2.23 -2.59
C ALA A 1 16.16 -0.88 -1.93
N THR A 2 16.48 0.22 -2.58
CA THR A 2 15.75 1.47 -2.32
C THR A 2 14.47 1.39 -3.15
N LEU A 3 13.41 2.11 -2.78
CA LEU A 3 12.22 2.21 -3.62
C LEU A 3 11.99 3.69 -3.92
N VAL A 4 11.97 4.04 -5.20
CA VAL A 4 11.56 5.37 -5.65
C VAL A 4 10.17 5.23 -6.25
N GLY A 5 9.19 5.71 -5.50
CA GLY A 5 7.91 6.12 -6.05
C GLY A 5 6.87 5.01 -6.12
N ILE A 6 5.77 5.29 -5.43
CA ILE A 6 4.44 4.98 -5.94
C ILE A 6 4.28 5.88 -7.18
N ALA A 7 4.28 5.31 -8.38
CA ALA A 7 3.67 6.01 -9.52
C ALA A 7 2.16 6.01 -9.30
N ALA A 8 1.71 6.84 -8.36
CA ALA A 8 0.36 7.34 -8.35
C ALA A 8 0.33 8.43 -9.42
N ASP A 9 0.41 8.02 -10.68
CA ASP A 9 -0.27 8.79 -11.71
C ASP A 9 -1.77 8.60 -11.46
N SER A 10 -2.28 9.29 -10.45
CA SER A 10 -3.71 9.58 -10.27
C SER A 10 -4.65 8.36 -10.20
N SER A 11 -4.18 7.17 -9.82
CA SER A 11 -5.08 6.03 -9.60
C SER A 11 -5.73 6.16 -8.22
N SER A 12 -6.70 7.08 -8.13
CA SER A 12 -7.62 7.13 -7.01
C SER A 12 -8.13 5.72 -6.70
N PRO A 13 -8.23 5.32 -5.43
CA PRO A 13 -8.81 4.03 -5.08
C PRO A 13 -10.18 3.89 -5.73
N ILE A 14 -10.41 2.77 -6.42
CA ILE A 14 -11.72 2.50 -7.02
C ILE A 14 -12.57 1.83 -5.94
N CYS A 15 -13.53 2.58 -5.43
CA CYS A 15 -14.47 2.14 -4.41
C CYS A 15 -15.86 1.94 -5.05
N PRO A 16 -16.27 0.71 -5.37
CA PRO A 16 -17.66 0.45 -5.75
C PRO A 16 -18.58 0.83 -4.59
N SER A 17 -19.62 1.61 -4.87
CA SER A 17 -20.69 1.91 -3.93
C SER A 17 -21.47 0.63 -3.61
N GLY A 18 -21.33 0.09 -2.40
CA GLY A 18 -22.07 -1.09 -1.95
C GLY A 18 -21.47 -1.71 -0.68
N SER A 19 -22.30 -2.34 0.15
CA SER A 19 -21.90 -2.95 1.42
C SER A 19 -21.48 -4.42 1.26
N PRO A 20 -20.32 -4.85 1.80
CA PRO A 20 -19.28 -4.03 2.43
C PRO A 20 -18.47 -3.25 1.40
N LEU A 21 -18.16 -1.99 1.70
CA LEU A 21 -17.32 -1.13 0.87
C LEU A 21 -15.91 -1.71 0.81
N SER A 22 -15.56 -2.30 -0.34
CA SER A 22 -14.22 -2.85 -0.59
C SER A 22 -13.57 -2.06 -1.71
N CYS A 23 -12.50 -1.33 -1.40
CA CYS A 23 -11.79 -0.53 -2.38
C CYS A 23 -10.59 -1.27 -2.94
N SER A 24 -10.47 -1.24 -4.26
CA SER A 24 -9.31 -1.79 -4.97
C SER A 24 -8.27 -0.68 -5.17
N LEU A 25 -7.06 -0.95 -4.71
CA LEU A 25 -5.91 -0.06 -4.79
C LEU A 25 -4.85 -0.71 -5.68
N PRO A 26 -4.78 -0.34 -6.97
CA PRO A 26 -3.67 -0.72 -7.82
C PRO A 26 -2.43 0.07 -7.41
N LEU A 27 -1.34 -0.65 -7.24
CA LEU A 27 0.00 -0.18 -6.92
C LEU A 27 0.96 -0.65 -8.00
N VAL A 28 1.98 0.17 -8.26
CA VAL A 28 3.09 -0.20 -9.13
C VAL A 28 4.37 0.04 -8.35
N TRP A 29 5.18 -1.00 -8.26
CA TRP A 29 6.47 -0.99 -7.59
C TRP A 29 7.58 -1.01 -8.63
N ARG A 30 8.64 -0.23 -8.42
CA ARG A 30 9.89 -0.35 -9.18
C ARG A 30 11.01 -0.78 -8.26
N ALA A 31 11.71 -1.85 -8.63
CA ALA A 31 12.88 -2.30 -7.88
C ALA A 31 14.11 -1.47 -8.25
N GLU A 32 14.73 -0.76 -7.31
CA GLU A 32 15.98 -0.03 -7.60
C GLU A 32 17.22 -0.93 -7.55
N ALA A 33 17.13 -2.02 -6.80
CA ALA A 33 18.22 -2.98 -6.64
C ALA A 33 17.68 -4.31 -6.14
N GLU A 34 18.41 -5.38 -6.43
CA GLU A 34 18.14 -6.69 -5.85
C GLU A 34 18.15 -6.64 -4.32
N THR A 35 17.41 -7.56 -3.71
CA THR A 35 17.39 -7.72 -2.26
C THR A 35 17.25 -9.18 -1.89
N THR A 36 17.90 -9.58 -0.79
CA THR A 36 17.70 -10.90 -0.19
C THR A 36 16.57 -10.91 0.85
N THR A 37 16.00 -9.74 1.15
CA THR A 37 14.90 -9.59 2.10
C THR A 37 13.56 -9.73 1.39
N SER A 38 12.68 -10.57 1.91
CA SER A 38 11.32 -10.76 1.40
C SER A 38 10.35 -9.78 2.08
N TYR A 39 10.36 -8.53 1.65
CA TYR A 39 9.48 -7.50 2.19
C TYR A 39 8.00 -7.81 1.93
N ARG A 40 7.14 -7.35 2.84
CA ARG A 40 5.70 -7.30 2.66
C ARG A 40 5.25 -5.86 2.48
N VAL A 41 4.22 -5.68 1.67
CA VAL A 41 3.52 -4.41 1.53
C VAL A 41 2.53 -4.29 2.68
N PHE A 42 2.51 -3.14 3.33
CA PHE A 42 1.42 -2.72 4.19
C PHE A 42 0.66 -1.59 3.51
N VAL A 43 -0.67 -1.67 3.58
CA VAL A 43 -1.59 -0.60 3.21
C VAL A 43 -2.46 -0.33 4.43
N HIS A 44 -2.31 0.84 5.04
CA HIS A 44 -3.05 1.23 6.23
C HIS A 44 -3.99 2.38 5.91
N LEU A 45 -5.29 2.16 6.09
CA LEU A 45 -6.28 3.23 6.08
C LEU A 45 -6.32 3.88 7.45
N VAL A 46 -6.11 5.19 7.49
CA VAL A 46 -6.11 5.98 8.72
C VAL A 46 -7.06 7.17 8.64
N ASP A 47 -7.60 7.57 9.79
CA ASP A 47 -8.33 8.82 9.94
C ASP A 47 -7.39 10.03 10.10
N GLU A 48 -7.97 11.23 10.23
CA GLU A 48 -7.24 12.49 10.46
C GLU A 48 -6.37 12.46 11.74
N ALA A 49 -6.81 11.75 12.78
CA ALA A 49 -6.06 11.58 14.02
C ALA A 49 -4.95 10.52 13.89
N GLY A 50 -4.89 9.80 12.77
CA GLY A 50 -3.93 8.74 12.50
C GLY A 50 -4.32 7.38 13.09
N ASN A 51 -5.57 7.20 13.54
CA ASN A 51 -6.06 5.92 14.00
C ASN A 51 -6.21 4.96 12.82
N LEU A 52 -5.78 3.72 13.00
CA LEU A 52 -5.91 2.68 12.00
C LEU A 52 -7.37 2.20 11.92
N LEU A 53 -7.98 2.34 10.75
CA LEU A 53 -9.36 1.95 10.48
C LEU A 53 -9.43 0.59 9.76
N ALA A 54 -8.51 0.36 8.83
CA ALA A 54 -8.39 -0.89 8.08
C ALA A 54 -6.95 -1.09 7.60
N GLN A 55 -6.59 -2.33 7.30
CA GLN A 55 -5.27 -2.67 6.79
C GLN A 55 -5.32 -3.79 5.76
N SER A 56 -4.33 -3.81 4.87
CA SER A 56 -4.03 -4.93 3.98
C SER A 56 -2.52 -5.15 3.96
N ASP A 57 -2.10 -6.31 4.47
CA ASP A 57 -0.70 -6.72 4.50
C ASP A 57 -0.53 -7.96 3.62
N ALA A 58 0.33 -7.86 2.61
CA ALA A 58 0.54 -8.96 1.67
C ALA A 58 1.96 -8.97 1.10
N ILE A 59 2.38 -10.14 0.63
CA ILE A 59 3.49 -10.22 -0.33
C ILE A 59 3.00 -9.60 -1.66
N PRO A 60 3.84 -8.82 -2.37
CA PRO A 60 3.42 -8.15 -3.59
C PRO A 60 2.83 -9.08 -4.67
N ALA A 61 1.98 -8.48 -5.51
CA ALA A 61 1.24 -9.13 -6.58
C ALA A 61 0.42 -10.32 -6.04
N ASN A 62 -0.37 -10.06 -4.98
CA ASN A 62 -1.22 -11.06 -4.34
C ASN A 62 -0.48 -12.36 -3.99
N TRP A 63 0.64 -12.24 -3.27
CA TRP A 63 1.49 -13.35 -2.83
C TRP A 63 2.31 -14.08 -3.89
N THR A 64 2.35 -13.57 -5.12
CA THR A 64 3.03 -14.27 -6.24
C THR A 64 4.41 -13.72 -6.58
N ARG A 65 4.74 -12.50 -6.13
CA ARG A 65 6.01 -11.83 -6.48
C ARG A 65 6.76 -11.39 -5.22
N PRO A 66 7.44 -12.30 -4.49
CA PRO A 66 8.32 -11.91 -3.40
C PRO A 66 9.41 -10.97 -3.90
N THR A 67 9.76 -9.97 -3.10
CA THR A 67 10.74 -8.92 -3.47
C THR A 67 12.14 -9.47 -3.73
N THR A 68 12.45 -10.68 -3.25
CA THR A 68 13.72 -11.35 -3.49
C THR A 68 13.93 -11.79 -4.94
N GLY A 69 12.84 -11.87 -5.72
CA GLY A 69 12.90 -12.24 -7.14
C GLY A 69 12.90 -11.05 -8.09
N TRP A 70 12.90 -9.81 -7.58
CA TRP A 70 12.80 -8.61 -8.41
C TRP A 70 14.17 -8.21 -8.94
N LEU A 71 14.25 -7.95 -10.23
CA LEU A 71 15.46 -7.41 -10.87
C LEU A 71 15.49 -5.88 -10.80
N PRO A 72 16.68 -5.24 -10.79
CA PRO A 72 16.77 -3.80 -10.90
C PRO A 72 16.02 -3.28 -12.13
N ASP A 73 15.32 -2.16 -11.97
CA ASP A 73 14.43 -1.52 -12.94
C ASP A 73 13.20 -2.37 -13.36
N GLU A 74 12.94 -3.50 -12.70
CA GLU A 74 11.69 -4.26 -12.90
C GLU A 74 10.51 -3.51 -12.28
N TYR A 75 9.41 -3.47 -13.02
CA TYR A 75 8.13 -2.95 -12.55
C TYR A 75 7.19 -4.11 -12.19
N VAL A 76 6.65 -4.08 -10.97
CA VAL A 76 5.71 -5.07 -10.47
C VAL A 76 4.39 -4.41 -10.14
N THR A 77 3.34 -4.84 -10.84
CA THR A 77 1.96 -4.44 -10.56
C THR A 77 1.41 -5.24 -9.39
N ASP A 78 0.73 -4.57 -8.48
CA ASP A 78 0.20 -5.15 -7.26
C ASP A 78 -1.17 -4.54 -6.95
N THR A 79 -2.11 -5.34 -6.47
CA THR A 79 -3.47 -4.86 -6.21
C THR A 79 -3.86 -5.26 -4.81
N HIS A 80 -4.12 -4.26 -3.97
CA HIS A 80 -4.60 -4.46 -2.60
C HIS A 80 -6.09 -4.15 -2.51
N SER A 81 -6.81 -4.98 -1.74
CA SER A 81 -8.20 -4.74 -1.40
C SER A 81 -8.28 -4.30 0.06
N ILE A 82 -8.88 -3.14 0.31
CA ILE A 82 -9.14 -2.62 1.66
C ILE A 82 -10.64 -2.68 1.90
N ALA A 83 -11.05 -3.52 2.86
CA ALA A 83 -12.42 -3.56 3.35
C ALA A 83 -12.63 -2.46 4.38
N MET A 84 -13.60 -1.58 4.13
CA MET A 84 -13.92 -0.46 5.00
C MET A 84 -15.06 -0.82 5.97
N PRO A 85 -14.90 -0.54 7.26
CA PRO A 85 -16.04 -0.53 8.17
C PRO A 85 -16.98 0.63 7.79
N GLU A 86 -18.28 0.35 7.64
CA GLU A 86 -19.29 1.35 7.26
C GLU A 86 -19.31 2.56 8.22
N GLU A 87 -18.94 2.33 9.47
CA GLU A 87 -18.92 3.31 10.56
C GLU A 87 -17.75 4.31 10.44
N SER A 88 -16.75 4.01 9.61
CA SER A 88 -15.47 4.75 9.53
C SER A 88 -15.40 5.79 8.39
N LEU A 89 -16.52 6.03 7.70
CA LEU A 89 -16.58 6.91 6.52
C LEU A 89 -16.76 8.40 6.85
N ALA A 90 -16.77 8.79 8.12
CA ALA A 90 -16.96 10.19 8.50
C ALA A 90 -15.63 10.95 8.57
N GLY A 91 -15.37 11.81 7.58
CA GLY A 91 -14.20 12.71 7.56
C GLY A 91 -13.13 12.34 6.53
N PRO A 92 -12.05 13.14 6.43
CA PRO A 92 -10.96 12.90 5.51
C PRO A 92 -10.16 11.66 5.95
N LEU A 93 -9.96 10.73 5.02
CA LEU A 93 -9.18 9.52 5.24
C LEU A 93 -7.89 9.55 4.42
N SER A 94 -6.89 8.80 4.84
CA SER A 94 -5.62 8.67 4.13
C SER A 94 -5.14 7.23 4.15
N LEU A 95 -4.48 6.81 3.07
CA LEU A 95 -3.77 5.54 2.98
C LEU A 95 -2.28 5.78 3.25
N ARG A 96 -1.69 4.99 4.14
CA ARG A 96 -0.24 4.90 4.34
C ARG A 96 0.24 3.58 3.76
N ILE A 97 1.12 3.67 2.77
CA ILE A 97 1.55 2.52 1.97
C ILE A 97 3.07 2.41 2.06
N GLY A 98 3.58 1.23 2.36
CA GLY A 98 5.02 1.01 2.44
C GLY A 98 5.40 -0.45 2.47
N LEU A 99 6.70 -0.70 2.63
CA LEU A 99 7.29 -2.03 2.72
C LEU A 99 7.85 -2.24 4.11
N TYR A 100 7.74 -3.46 4.63
CA TYR A 100 8.35 -3.85 5.89
C TYR A 100 8.92 -5.25 5.82
N ASP A 101 9.98 -5.47 6.59
CA ASP A 101 10.55 -6.79 6.81
C ASP A 101 9.65 -7.54 7.81
N PRO A 102 9.00 -8.64 7.41
CA PRO A 102 8.12 -9.38 8.31
C PRO A 102 8.85 -10.07 9.47
N ASP A 103 10.16 -10.30 9.36
CA ASP A 103 10.94 -11.00 10.39
C ASP A 103 11.35 -10.03 11.51
N SER A 104 11.80 -8.82 11.15
CA SER A 104 12.23 -7.80 12.12
C SER A 104 11.15 -6.77 12.47
N GLY A 105 10.11 -6.63 11.65
CA GLY A 105 9.13 -5.55 11.73
C GLY A 105 9.67 -4.19 11.26
N ALA A 106 10.93 -4.13 10.80
CA ALA A 106 11.54 -2.89 10.35
C ALA A 106 10.89 -2.43 9.04
N ARG A 107 10.49 -1.15 9.00
CA ARG A 107 9.99 -0.54 7.77
C ARG A 107 11.13 -0.12 6.88
N LEU A 108 10.95 -0.31 5.58
CA LEU A 108 11.89 0.15 4.58
C LEU A 108 11.80 1.68 4.49
N THR A 109 12.90 2.35 4.80
CA THR A 109 13.01 3.81 4.71
C THR A 109 13.53 4.22 3.35
N THR A 110 12.92 5.26 2.79
CA THR A 110 13.35 5.97 1.60
C THR A 110 13.76 7.40 2.00
N GLY A 111 14.25 8.19 1.03
CA GLY A 111 14.58 9.60 1.29
C GLY A 111 13.39 10.45 1.76
N ASP A 112 12.16 10.02 1.46
CA ASP A 112 10.92 10.74 1.77
C ASP A 112 10.21 10.20 3.03
N GLY A 113 10.67 9.09 3.61
CA GLY A 113 10.07 8.47 4.80
C GLY A 113 9.99 6.94 4.72
N ASP A 114 9.24 6.31 5.64
CA ASP A 114 9.01 4.86 5.70
C ASP A 114 7.68 4.42 5.05
N PHE A 115 6.88 5.37 4.58
CA PHE A 115 5.64 5.15 3.82
C PHE A 115 5.30 6.35 2.93
N ALA A 116 4.53 6.09 1.88
CA ALA A 116 3.84 7.11 1.11
C ALA A 116 2.43 7.34 1.65
N THR A 117 1.96 8.59 1.62
CA THR A 117 0.58 8.94 2.01
C THR A 117 -0.23 9.30 0.77
N VAL A 118 -1.38 8.65 0.60
CA VAL A 118 -2.33 8.93 -0.48
C VAL A 118 -3.66 9.35 0.14
N PRO A 119 -4.19 10.54 -0.20
CA PRO A 119 -5.51 10.95 0.27
C PRO A 119 -6.56 9.97 -0.25
N PHE A 120 -7.43 9.51 0.64
CA PHE A 120 -8.49 8.57 0.31
C PHE A 120 -9.80 9.34 0.18
N ALA A 121 -10.33 9.42 -1.04
CA ALA A 121 -11.63 10.03 -1.29
C ALA A 121 -12.74 9.04 -0.96
N ASN A 122 -13.39 9.22 0.19
CA ASN A 122 -14.65 8.56 0.56
C ASN A 122 -15.85 9.33 -0.01
N THR A 123 -15.85 9.61 -1.32
CA THR A 123 -17.05 10.20 -1.94
C THR A 123 -18.13 9.13 -2.06
N PRO A 124 -19.33 9.33 -1.45
CA PRO A 124 -20.48 8.45 -1.64
C PRO A 124 -21.03 8.49 -3.07
#